data_AF-A0A3D1TXF0-F1
#
_entry.id   AF-A0A3D1TXF0-F1
#
_cell.length_a   1.000
_cell.length_b   1.000
_cell.length_c   1.000
_cell.angle_alpha   90.00
_cell.angle_beta   90.00
_cell.angle_gamma   90.00
#
_symmetry.space_group_name_H-M   'P 1'
#
loop_
_entity.id
_entity.type
_entity.pdbx_description
1 polymer ?
#
loop_
_entity_poly.entity_id
_entity_poly.type
_entity_poly.pdbx_seq_one_letter_code
_entity_poly.pdbx_strand_id
1 'polypeptide(L)'
;MGRSSDDQVTTPRRTLRTFGMVLLVVIVFVALGLGIAALFKSVSTTDSLASAINPNEYQMVYLTNGETYFGKLSPHGGDFYYIRHVYTLTARASPRSGTPLQHTLIKLTNEIHGPQDLLVVNKSHIVYMENLRPNGCATILMTRGGPCP
;
A
#
# COMPACT_ATOMS: atom_id res chain seq x y z
N MET A 1 52.36 75.03 14.67
CA MET A 1 51.94 73.85 15.45
C MET A 1 50.44 73.67 15.29
N GLY A 2 49.95 72.46 14.99
CA GLY A 2 48.52 72.15 15.06
C GLY A 2 47.96 71.37 13.86
N ARG A 3 48.55 70.20 13.58
CA ARG A 3 47.91 69.14 12.78
C ARG A 3 46.72 68.61 13.60
N SER A 4 45.53 68.55 13.00
CA SER A 4 44.51 67.58 13.40
C SER A 4 43.79 67.16 12.12
N SER A 5 44.23 66.04 11.58
CA SER A 5 43.57 65.36 10.47
C SER A 5 42.33 64.69 11.04
N ASP A 6 41.15 65.12 10.58
CA ASP A 6 39.90 64.40 10.79
C ASP A 6 39.92 63.09 9.98
N ASP A 7 40.23 61.99 10.66
CA ASP A 7 40.04 60.65 10.10
C ASP A 7 38.55 60.28 10.17
N GLN A 8 37.83 60.54 9.08
CA GLN A 8 36.48 60.01 8.86
C GLN A 8 36.57 58.51 8.54
N VAL A 9 36.33 57.66 9.54
CA VAL A 9 36.16 56.22 9.37
C VAL A 9 34.88 55.95 8.57
N THR A 10 35.02 55.88 7.25
CA THR A 10 33.94 55.48 6.35
C THR A 10 33.78 53.95 6.38
N THR A 11 32.89 53.46 7.22
CA THR A 11 32.52 52.03 7.19
C THR A 11 31.80 51.71 5.87
N PRO A 12 32.24 50.69 5.11
CA PRO A 12 31.71 50.44 3.78
C PRO A 12 30.33 49.77 3.89
N ARG A 13 29.26 50.58 3.81
CA ARG A 13 27.84 50.15 3.76
C ARG A 13 27.50 49.11 2.67
N ARG A 14 28.40 48.85 1.71
CA ARG A 14 28.17 47.95 0.57
C ARG A 14 28.29 46.47 0.89
N THR A 15 29.16 46.08 1.83
CA THR A 15 29.40 44.65 2.14
C THR A 15 28.21 44.02 2.88
N LEU A 16 27.55 44.77 3.76
CA LEU A 16 26.41 44.27 4.54
C LEU A 16 25.19 43.93 3.66
N ARG A 17 24.99 44.65 2.54
CA ARG A 17 23.89 44.39 1.59
C ARG A 17 24.11 43.13 0.75
N THR A 18 25.35 42.86 0.34
CA THR A 18 25.67 41.63 -0.41
C THR A 18 25.61 40.39 0.48
N PHE A 19 26.08 40.47 1.74
CA PHE A 19 25.90 39.38 2.71
C PHE A 19 24.42 39.11 3.02
N GLY A 20 23.61 40.16 3.18
CA GLY A 20 22.16 40.01 3.36
C GLY A 20 21.46 39.37 2.15
N MET A 21 21.88 39.73 0.93
CA MET A 21 21.33 39.16 -0.30
C MET A 21 21.69 37.69 -0.48
N VAL A 22 22.95 37.31 -0.20
CA VAL A 22 23.40 35.92 -0.25
C VAL A 22 22.67 35.07 0.79
N LEU A 23 22.51 35.58 2.01
CA LEU A 23 21.75 34.89 3.06
C LEU A 23 20.28 34.68 2.66
N LEU A 24 19.64 35.68 2.07
CA LEU A 24 18.26 35.58 1.58
C LEU A 24 18.13 34.54 0.47
N VAL A 25 19.07 34.50 -0.48
CA VAL A 25 19.11 33.50 -1.55
C VAL A 25 19.25 32.08 -0.97
N VAL A 26 20.15 31.88 -0.01
CA VAL A 26 20.33 30.58 0.66
C VAL A 26 19.05 30.15 1.37
N ILE A 27 18.38 31.05 2.11
CA ILE A 27 17.11 30.76 2.78
C ILE A 27 16.03 30.37 1.78
N VAL A 28 15.94 31.05 0.63
CA VAL A 28 14.97 30.72 -0.43
C VAL A 28 15.25 29.34 -1.01
N PHE A 29 16.51 29.00 -1.30
CA PHE A 29 16.86 27.66 -1.81
C PHE A 29 16.56 26.55 -0.79
N VAL A 30 16.84 26.79 0.50
CA VAL A 30 16.51 25.84 1.58
C VAL A 30 14.99 25.67 1.70
N ALA A 31 14.23 26.77 1.66
CA ALA A 31 12.76 26.72 1.70
C ALA A 31 12.18 25.97 0.49
N LEU A 32 12.73 26.20 -0.71
CA LEU A 32 12.33 25.48 -1.92
C LEU A 32 12.63 23.99 -1.81
N GLY A 33 13.82 23.62 -1.33
CA GLY A 33 14.22 22.23 -1.12
C GLY A 33 13.33 21.50 -0.12
N LEU A 34 13.00 22.16 1.00
CA LEU A 34 12.07 21.62 2.00
C LEU A 34 10.64 21.50 1.44
N GLY A 35 10.18 22.46 0.64
CA GLY A 35 8.88 22.42 -0.03
C GLY A 35 8.76 21.25 -1.02
N ILE A 36 9.80 21.03 -1.84
CA ILE A 36 9.87 19.89 -2.77
C ILE A 36 9.89 18.56 -2.01
N ALA A 37 10.68 18.44 -0.94
CA ALA A 37 10.74 17.23 -0.13
C ALA A 37 9.39 16.92 0.55
N ALA A 38 8.67 17.94 1.02
CA ALA A 38 7.33 17.79 1.60
C ALA A 38 6.30 17.32 0.55
N LEU A 39 6.34 17.88 -0.66
CA LEU A 39 5.51 17.44 -1.78
C LEU A 39 5.80 15.97 -2.16
N PHE A 40 7.07 15.59 -2.24
CA PHE A 40 7.46 14.20 -2.52
C PHE A 40 6.95 13.23 -1.45
N LYS A 41 7.09 13.57 -0.16
CA LYS A 41 6.52 12.76 0.93
C LYS A 41 5.00 12.67 0.89
N SER A 42 4.32 13.76 0.51
CA SER A 42 2.87 13.80 0.39
C SER A 42 2.34 12.95 -0.78
N VAL A 43 3.14 12.75 -1.83
CA VAL A 43 2.79 11.92 -2.99
C VAL A 43 3.14 10.45 -2.77
N SER A 44 4.17 10.16 -1.96
CA SER A 44 4.55 8.79 -1.61
C SER A 44 3.71 8.25 -0.44
N THR A 45 2.43 7.92 -0.70
CA THR A 45 1.64 7.11 0.24
C THR A 45 2.21 5.69 0.27
N THR A 46 2.93 5.33 1.31
CA THR A 46 3.31 3.94 1.58
C THR A 46 2.06 3.14 1.85
N ASP A 47 1.71 2.26 0.92
CA ASP A 47 0.58 1.35 1.07
C ASP A 47 0.93 0.28 2.11
N SER A 48 0.52 0.51 3.36
CA SER A 48 0.86 -0.35 4.50
C SER A 48 0.36 -1.78 4.31
N LEU A 49 -0.80 -1.95 3.68
CA LEU A 49 -1.36 -3.26 3.38
C LEU A 49 -0.49 -3.99 2.35
N ALA A 50 0.05 -3.28 1.35
CA ALA A 50 0.95 -3.87 0.35
C ALA A 50 2.21 -4.47 0.98
N SER A 51 2.74 -3.82 2.02
CA SER A 51 3.95 -4.28 2.72
C SER A 51 3.75 -5.57 3.52
N ALA A 52 2.51 -5.89 3.89
CA ALA A 52 2.16 -7.09 4.65
C ALA A 52 1.90 -8.32 3.75
N ILE A 53 1.77 -8.13 2.43
CA ILE A 53 1.49 -9.21 1.49
C ILE A 53 2.75 -10.06 1.29
N ASN A 54 2.64 -11.36 1.55
CA ASN A 54 3.67 -12.32 1.14
C ASN A 54 3.36 -12.83 -0.28
N PRO A 55 4.11 -12.42 -1.32
CA PRO A 55 3.82 -12.81 -2.70
C PRO A 55 3.97 -14.33 -2.94
N ASN A 56 4.71 -15.03 -2.08
CA ASN A 56 4.93 -16.47 -2.17
C ASN A 56 3.78 -17.29 -1.57
N GLU A 57 2.91 -16.68 -0.77
CA GLU A 57 1.78 -17.35 -0.12
C GLU A 57 0.46 -16.95 -0.79
N TYR A 58 -0.60 -17.72 -0.53
CA TYR A 58 -1.96 -17.31 -0.86
C TYR A 58 -2.49 -16.40 0.24
N GLN A 59 -3.45 -15.54 -0.06
CA GLN A 59 -4.11 -14.67 0.89
C GLN A 59 -5.60 -15.02 0.99
N MET A 60 -6.15 -14.88 2.19
CA MET A 60 -7.58 -14.67 2.41
C MET A 60 -7.82 -13.17 2.48
N VAL A 61 -8.82 -12.68 1.76
CA VAL A 61 -9.20 -11.27 1.68
C VAL A 61 -10.65 -11.14 2.09
N TYR A 62 -10.91 -10.45 3.20
CA TYR A 62 -12.25 -10.21 3.71
C TYR A 62 -12.71 -8.80 3.37
N LEU A 63 -13.85 -8.69 2.69
CA LEU A 63 -14.36 -7.42 2.17
C LEU A 63 -15.45 -6.81 3.06
N THR A 64 -15.71 -5.52 2.88
CA THR A 64 -16.72 -4.77 3.64
C THR A 64 -18.14 -5.28 3.43
N ASN A 65 -18.42 -5.97 2.33
CA ASN A 65 -19.73 -6.57 2.04
C ASN A 65 -19.91 -7.96 2.68
N GLY A 66 -18.92 -8.44 3.44
CA GLY A 66 -18.94 -9.75 4.10
C GLY A 66 -18.44 -10.91 3.22
N GLU A 67 -18.09 -10.67 1.96
CA GLU A 67 -17.53 -11.69 1.10
C GLU A 67 -16.06 -11.96 1.43
N THR A 68 -15.65 -13.22 1.24
CA THR A 68 -14.28 -13.67 1.43
C THR A 68 -13.76 -14.27 0.14
N TYR A 69 -12.62 -13.76 -0.33
CA TYR A 69 -11.90 -14.30 -1.47
C TYR A 69 -10.56 -14.87 -1.06
N PHE A 70 -10.15 -15.94 -1.74
CA PHE A 70 -8.86 -16.59 -1.57
C PHE A 70 -8.10 -16.52 -2.88
N GLY A 71 -6.80 -16.22 -2.83
CA GLY A 71 -5.99 -16.16 -4.04
C GLY A 71 -4.64 -15.52 -3.82
N LYS A 72 -3.93 -15.22 -4.90
CA LYS A 72 -2.68 -14.46 -4.92
C LYS A 72 -2.98 -12.98 -4.99
N LEU A 73 -2.88 -12.29 -3.85
CA LEU A 73 -3.08 -10.86 -3.74
C LEU A 73 -1.82 -10.12 -4.20
N SER A 74 -1.99 -9.07 -4.99
CA SER A 74 -0.90 -8.21 -5.44
C SER A 74 -1.36 -6.75 -5.53
N PRO A 75 -0.54 -5.79 -5.06
CA PRO A 75 -0.81 -4.38 -5.26
C PRO A 75 -0.58 -4.03 -6.73
N HIS A 76 -1.48 -3.26 -7.34
CA HIS A 76 -1.38 -2.92 -8.75
C HIS A 76 -1.34 -1.41 -9.04
N GLY A 77 -0.91 -0.63 -8.04
CA GLY A 77 -0.86 0.83 -8.10
C GLY A 77 -2.23 1.47 -7.93
N GLY A 78 -2.26 2.71 -7.42
CA GLY A 78 -3.51 3.42 -7.16
C GLY A 78 -4.36 2.76 -6.07
N ASP A 79 -5.67 2.65 -6.32
CA ASP A 79 -6.68 2.23 -5.34
C ASP A 79 -7.10 0.77 -5.48
N PHE A 80 -6.45 -0.02 -6.34
CA PHE A 80 -6.89 -1.37 -6.65
C PHE A 80 -5.80 -2.42 -6.39
N TYR A 81 -6.25 -3.55 -5.82
CA TYR A 81 -5.47 -4.77 -5.67
C TYR A 81 -6.04 -5.86 -6.58
N TYR A 82 -5.15 -6.74 -7.02
CA TYR A 82 -5.49 -7.85 -7.92
C TYR A 82 -5.38 -9.15 -7.14
N ILE A 83 -6.39 -9.98 -7.23
CA ILE A 83 -6.41 -11.34 -6.71
C ILE A 83 -6.42 -12.29 -7.90
N ARG A 84 -5.40 -13.15 -8.04
CA ARG A 84 -5.32 -14.19 -9.08
C ARG A 84 -5.54 -15.57 -8.46
N HIS A 85 -5.94 -16.56 -9.26
CA HIS A 85 -6.27 -17.89 -8.74
C HIS A 85 -7.34 -17.80 -7.66
N VAL A 86 -8.49 -17.23 -8.05
CA VAL A 86 -9.50 -16.75 -7.12
C VAL A 86 -10.45 -17.87 -6.74
N TYR A 87 -10.69 -18.03 -5.44
CA TYR A 87 -11.66 -18.95 -4.89
C TYR A 87 -12.57 -18.23 -3.89
N THR A 88 -13.80 -18.71 -3.74
CA THR A 88 -14.75 -18.28 -2.70
C THR A 88 -15.23 -19.46 -1.88
N LEU A 89 -15.71 -19.20 -0.67
CA LEU A 89 -16.31 -20.21 0.20
C LEU A 89 -17.78 -20.41 -0.18
N THR A 90 -18.16 -21.67 -0.41
CA THR A 90 -19.57 -22.08 -0.43
C THR A 90 -19.80 -23.07 0.70
N ALA A 91 -20.88 -22.88 1.45
CA ALA A 91 -21.41 -23.90 2.34
C ALA A 91 -22.43 -24.72 1.56
N ARG A 92 -22.26 -26.04 1.53
CA ARG A 92 -23.32 -26.95 1.06
C ARG A 92 -23.89 -27.68 2.26
N ALA A 93 -25.22 -27.67 2.36
CA ALA A 93 -25.92 -28.54 3.30
C ALA A 93 -25.68 -29.99 2.88
N SER A 94 -25.07 -30.78 3.76
CA SER A 94 -24.97 -32.21 3.52
C SER A 94 -26.39 -32.80 3.53
N PRO A 95 -26.81 -33.57 2.50
CA PRO A 95 -28.19 -34.08 2.39
C PRO A 95 -28.55 -35.14 3.45
N ARG A 96 -27.64 -35.46 4.38
CA ARG A 96 -27.85 -36.40 5.48
C ARG A 96 -28.01 -35.62 6.78
N SER A 97 -29.21 -35.67 7.35
CA SER A 97 -29.57 -35.07 8.64
C SER A 97 -28.52 -35.39 9.70
N GLY A 98 -27.85 -34.36 10.24
CA GLY A 98 -26.88 -34.48 11.34
C GLY A 98 -25.40 -34.35 10.96
N THR A 99 -25.05 -34.10 9.69
CA THR A 99 -23.65 -33.80 9.32
C THR A 99 -23.36 -32.29 9.36
N PRO A 100 -22.16 -31.85 9.81
CA PRO A 100 -21.76 -30.45 9.79
C PRO A 100 -21.83 -29.86 8.39
N LEU A 101 -22.08 -28.54 8.30
CA LEU A 101 -21.93 -27.79 7.07
C LEU A 101 -20.51 -27.99 6.54
N GLN A 102 -20.38 -28.54 5.33
CA GLN A 102 -19.10 -28.66 4.68
C GLN A 102 -18.83 -27.37 3.91
N HIS A 103 -17.85 -26.62 4.41
CA HIS A 103 -17.29 -25.49 3.70
C HIS A 103 -16.39 -26.00 2.59
N THR A 104 -16.67 -25.59 1.36
CA THR A 104 -15.86 -25.94 0.19
C THR A 104 -15.42 -24.67 -0.51
N LEU A 105 -14.20 -24.70 -1.05
CA LEU A 105 -13.69 -23.63 -1.91
C LEU A 105 -14.10 -23.94 -3.35
N ILE A 106 -14.75 -22.98 -3.99
CA ILE A 106 -15.07 -23.05 -5.41
C ILE A 106 -14.25 -22.01 -6.16
N LYS A 107 -13.70 -22.40 -7.31
CA LYS A 107 -12.94 -21.49 -8.16
C LYS A 107 -13.90 -20.47 -8.78
N LEU A 108 -13.54 -19.19 -8.72
CA LEU A 108 -14.39 -18.08 -9.18
C LEU A 108 -14.83 -18.25 -10.64
N THR A 109 -13.97 -18.80 -11.49
CA THR A 109 -14.26 -19.09 -12.91
C THR A 109 -15.46 -20.01 -13.12
N ASN A 110 -15.87 -20.77 -12.09
CA ASN A 110 -17.00 -21.70 -12.15
C ASN A 110 -18.34 -21.05 -11.79
N GLU A 111 -18.35 -19.76 -11.47
CA GLU A 111 -19.57 -19.00 -11.21
C GLU A 111 -20.41 -18.81 -12.49
N ILE A 112 -21.72 -18.65 -12.31
CA ILE A 112 -22.69 -18.56 -13.43
C ILE A 112 -22.40 -17.41 -14.42
N HIS A 113 -21.73 -16.37 -13.96
CA HIS A 113 -21.37 -15.20 -14.76
C HIS A 113 -20.00 -15.36 -15.46
N GLY A 114 -19.34 -16.51 -15.31
CA GLY A 114 -18.15 -16.92 -16.07
C GLY A 114 -16.97 -15.93 -16.00
N PRO A 115 -16.54 -15.47 -14.82
CA PRO A 115 -15.46 -14.50 -14.72
C PRO A 115 -14.11 -15.11 -15.10
N GLN A 116 -13.16 -14.26 -15.47
CA GLN A 116 -11.76 -14.67 -15.60
C GLN A 116 -11.16 -15.04 -14.22
N ASP A 117 -10.01 -15.72 -14.20
CA ASP A 117 -9.29 -16.06 -12.96
C ASP A 117 -8.54 -14.85 -12.37
N LEU A 118 -9.23 -13.71 -12.28
CA LEU A 118 -8.76 -12.42 -11.80
C LEU A 118 -9.92 -11.67 -11.16
N LEU A 119 -9.71 -11.19 -9.94
CA LEU A 119 -10.60 -10.25 -9.27
C LEU A 119 -9.83 -8.95 -9.01
N VAL A 120 -10.37 -7.84 -9.51
CA VAL A 120 -9.86 -6.50 -9.24
C VAL A 120 -10.71 -5.89 -8.15
N VAL A 121 -10.10 -5.63 -6.99
CA VAL A 121 -10.79 -5.14 -5.80
C VAL A 121 -10.25 -3.79 -5.38
N ASN A 122 -11.15 -2.87 -5.01
CA ASN A 122 -10.75 -1.59 -4.45
C ASN A 122 -10.23 -1.81 -3.02
N LYS A 123 -9.02 -1.34 -2.74
CA LYS A 123 -8.35 -1.54 -1.45
C LYS A 123 -9.08 -0.89 -0.27
N SER A 124 -9.91 0.14 -0.51
CA SER A 124 -10.74 0.77 0.54
C SER A 124 -11.86 -0.14 1.04
N HIS A 125 -12.20 -1.20 0.29
CA HIS A 125 -13.22 -2.18 0.64
C HIS A 125 -12.62 -3.46 1.27
N ILE A 126 -11.31 -3.52 1.45
CA ILE A 126 -10.65 -4.62 2.17
C ILE A 126 -10.64 -4.28 3.65
N VAL A 127 -11.30 -5.12 4.46
CA VAL A 127 -11.33 -4.94 5.92
C VAL A 127 -10.05 -5.51 6.53
N TYR A 128 -9.67 -6.72 6.13
CA TYR A 128 -8.40 -7.34 6.50
C TYR A 128 -7.99 -8.39 5.47
N MET A 129 -6.73 -8.79 5.54
CA MET A 129 -6.19 -9.92 4.78
C MET A 129 -5.23 -10.73 5.65
N GLU A 130 -5.09 -12.00 5.33
CA GLU A 130 -4.19 -12.91 6.02
C GLU A 130 -3.37 -13.70 5.00
N ASN A 131 -2.06 -13.83 5.24
CA ASN A 131 -1.23 -14.77 4.49
C ASN A 131 -1.51 -16.20 5.00
N LEU A 132 -1.80 -17.10 4.07
CA LEU A 132 -2.14 -18.49 4.38
C LEU A 132 -0.90 -19.34 4.44
N ARG A 133 -0.85 -20.20 5.48
CA ARG A 133 0.20 -21.20 5.62
C ARG A 133 0.27 -22.08 4.36
N PRO A 134 1.47 -22.40 3.83
CA PRO A 134 1.62 -23.23 2.63
C PRO A 134 0.95 -24.62 2.75
N ASN A 135 0.93 -25.19 3.96
CA ASN A 135 0.30 -26.48 4.26
C ASN A 135 -1.04 -26.34 5.00
N GLY A 136 -1.64 -25.14 5.01
CA GLY A 136 -2.97 -24.92 5.57
C GLY A 136 -4.05 -25.58 4.71
N CYS A 137 -5.16 -25.96 5.34
CA CYS A 137 -6.30 -26.61 4.68
C CYS A 137 -6.78 -25.87 3.42
N ALA A 138 -7.01 -24.55 3.51
CA ALA A 138 -7.41 -23.73 2.36
C ALA A 138 -6.38 -23.78 1.21
N THR A 139 -5.08 -23.67 1.52
CA THR A 139 -4.00 -23.75 0.53
C THR A 139 -3.95 -25.12 -0.14
N ILE A 140 -4.12 -26.21 0.62
CA ILE A 140 -4.17 -27.57 0.10
C ILE A 140 -5.38 -27.76 -0.81
N LEU A 141 -6.55 -27.28 -0.42
CA LEU A 141 -7.77 -27.34 -1.24
C LEU A 141 -7.58 -26.60 -2.56
N MET A 142 -6.98 -25.40 -2.56
CA MET A 142 -6.72 -24.62 -3.78
C MET A 142 -5.69 -25.27 -4.71
N THR A 143 -4.64 -25.89 -4.16
CA THR A 143 -3.48 -26.36 -4.93
C THR A 143 -3.54 -27.84 -5.31
N ARG A 144 -4.18 -28.67 -4.49
CA ARG A 144 -4.16 -30.14 -4.62
C ARG A 144 -5.56 -30.76 -4.65
N GLY A 145 -6.60 -30.04 -4.21
CA GLY A 145 -7.97 -30.57 -4.12
C GLY A 145 -8.12 -31.79 -3.19
N GLY A 146 -7.18 -32.00 -2.27
CA GLY A 146 -7.15 -33.14 -1.36
C GLY A 146 -7.75 -32.83 0.02
N PRO A 147 -7.96 -33.87 0.87
CA PRO A 147 -8.47 -33.68 2.23
C PRO A 147 -7.49 -32.85 3.07
N CYS A 148 -8.05 -32.08 4.00
CA CYS A 148 -7.26 -31.32 4.94
C CYS A 148 -6.67 -32.22 6.03
N PRO A 149 -5.41 -32.00 6.44
CA PRO A 149 -4.77 -32.76 7.52
C PRO A 149 -5.41 -32.46 8.89
#